data_AF-A0A9D1X5Q6-F1
#
_entry.id   AF-A0A9D1X5Q6-F1
#
_cell.length_a   1.000
_cell.length_b   1.000
_cell.length_c   1.000
_cell.angle_alpha   90.00
_cell.angle_beta   90.00
_cell.angle_gamma   90.00
#
_symmetry.space_group_name_H-M   'P 1'
#
loop_
_entity.id
_entity.type
_entity.pdbx_description
1 polymer ?
#
loop_
_entity_poly.entity_id
_entity_poly.type
_entity_poly.pdbx_seq_one_letter_code
_entity_poly.pdbx_strand_id
1 'polypeptide(L)'
;MRYYKKCAAEIIGRRTADYGRKMQLKFNRVQIAGRRRNPQHALARLNYRNIEIRDQKTLWGSCSRRKSLRFDWRIIMLPVEIIDYIIVHELAHLKKMNHSAAFWAEVEKVLPEYRECRNWLNKHGGEYEIF
;
A
#
# COMPACT_ATOMS: atom_id res chain seq x y z
N MET A 1 -16.24 10.68 -8.48
CA MET A 1 -15.51 9.49 -7.98
C MET A 1 -14.55 8.81 -8.97
N ARG A 2 -14.94 8.52 -10.22
CA ARG A 2 -14.11 7.74 -11.17
C ARG A 2 -12.70 8.34 -11.40
N TYR A 3 -12.58 9.67 -11.35
CA TYR A 3 -11.31 10.39 -11.47
C TYR A 3 -10.39 10.14 -10.27
N TYR A 4 -10.87 10.34 -9.04
CA TYR A 4 -10.10 10.09 -7.82
C TYR A 4 -9.59 8.65 -7.70
N LYS A 5 -10.41 7.66 -8.08
CA LYS A 5 -9.97 6.24 -8.12
C LYS A 5 -8.84 6.00 -9.13
N LYS A 6 -8.79 6.76 -10.24
CA LYS A 6 -7.68 6.70 -11.21
C LYS A 6 -6.41 7.36 -10.67
N CYS A 7 -6.53 8.52 -10.02
CA CYS A 7 -5.40 9.18 -9.36
C CYS A 7 -4.84 8.30 -8.24
N ALA A 8 -5.72 7.71 -7.41
CA ALA A 8 -5.35 6.78 -6.36
C ALA A 8 -4.57 5.59 -6.92
N ALA A 9 -5.10 4.95 -7.97
CA ALA A 9 -4.40 3.87 -8.65
C ALA A 9 -2.98 4.27 -9.08
N GLU A 10 -2.81 5.47 -9.63
CA GLU A 10 -1.51 5.93 -10.08
C GLU A 10 -0.52 6.21 -8.94
N ILE A 11 -0.95 6.98 -7.94
CA ILE A 11 -0.11 7.35 -6.79
C ILE A 11 0.29 6.10 -6.00
N ILE A 12 -0.69 5.27 -5.65
CA ILE A 12 -0.49 4.04 -4.87
C ILE A 12 0.35 3.06 -5.68
N GLY A 13 0.13 2.95 -6.99
CA GLY A 13 0.91 2.07 -7.86
C GLY A 13 2.38 2.43 -7.90
N ARG A 14 2.70 3.73 -8.05
CA ARG A 14 4.09 4.24 -8.05
C ARG A 14 4.77 4.01 -6.69
N ARG A 15 4.15 4.47 -5.60
CA ARG A 15 4.67 4.29 -4.25
C ARG A 15 4.87 2.82 -3.88
N THR A 16 3.91 1.97 -4.22
CA THR A 16 4.04 0.51 -3.99
C THR A 16 5.24 -0.08 -4.73
N ALA A 17 5.47 0.34 -5.98
CA ALA A 17 6.65 -0.10 -6.71
C ALA A 17 7.96 0.40 -6.04
N ASP A 18 7.98 1.63 -5.55
CA ASP A 18 9.16 2.26 -4.96
C ASP A 18 9.54 1.65 -3.61
N TYR A 19 8.61 1.63 -2.65
CA TYR A 19 8.81 0.96 -1.35
C TYR A 19 9.03 -0.51 -1.49
N GLY A 20 8.36 -1.10 -2.47
CA GLY A 20 8.60 -2.44 -2.87
C GLY A 20 10.08 -2.75 -3.12
N ARG A 21 10.73 -1.95 -3.98
CA ARG A 21 12.16 -2.08 -4.28
C ARG A 21 13.00 -1.87 -3.03
N LYS A 22 12.69 -0.86 -2.21
CA LYS A 22 13.39 -0.60 -0.93
C LYS A 22 13.32 -1.79 0.03
N MET A 23 12.17 -2.47 0.09
CA MET A 23 11.96 -3.66 0.90
C MET A 23 12.54 -4.94 0.27
N GLN A 24 13.29 -4.83 -0.85
CA GLN A 24 13.86 -5.98 -1.57
C GLN A 24 12.83 -7.06 -1.92
N LEU A 25 11.57 -6.65 -2.06
CA LEU A 25 10.56 -7.48 -2.68
C LEU A 25 10.94 -7.52 -4.16
N LYS A 26 10.92 -8.69 -4.78
CA LYS A 26 10.93 -8.75 -6.24
C LYS A 26 9.50 -8.48 -6.74
N PHE A 27 9.32 -7.98 -7.96
CA PHE A 27 8.03 -7.55 -8.49
C PHE A 27 7.82 -8.15 -9.87
N ASN A 28 6.78 -8.95 -10.10
CA ASN A 28 6.46 -9.33 -11.48
C ASN A 28 5.95 -8.13 -12.27
N ARG A 29 4.96 -7.44 -11.68
CA ARG A 29 4.29 -6.24 -12.21
C ARG A 29 3.26 -5.77 -11.20
N VAL A 30 3.17 -4.47 -10.93
CA VAL A 30 2.00 -3.92 -10.24
C VAL A 30 0.83 -3.97 -11.21
N GLN A 31 -0.11 -4.89 -11.01
CA GLN A 31 -1.36 -4.93 -11.76
C GLN A 31 -2.47 -4.29 -10.93
N ILE A 32 -3.02 -3.18 -11.40
CA ILE A 32 -4.18 -2.55 -10.77
C ILE A 32 -5.45 -3.10 -11.42
N ALA A 33 -6.35 -3.67 -10.62
CA ALA A 33 -7.62 -4.19 -11.11
C ALA A 33 -8.38 -3.13 -11.94
N GLY A 34 -8.76 -3.48 -13.17
CA GLY A 34 -9.54 -2.61 -14.07
C GLY A 34 -8.75 -1.60 -14.92
N ARG A 35 -7.40 -1.57 -14.88
CA ARG A 35 -6.57 -0.72 -15.76
C ARG A 35 -5.92 -1.55 -16.88
N ARG A 36 -5.92 -1.05 -18.13
CA ARG A 36 -5.15 -1.66 -19.25
C ARG A 36 -3.64 -1.61 -18.92
N ARG A 37 -2.93 -2.66 -19.35
CA ARG A 37 -1.48 -2.84 -19.15
C ARG A 37 -0.71 -1.64 -19.73
N ASN A 38 0.18 -1.02 -18.95
CA ASN A 38 1.16 -0.07 -19.48
C ASN A 38 2.52 -0.79 -19.66
N PRO A 39 3.07 -0.88 -20.89
CA PRO A 39 4.32 -1.57 -21.16
C PRO A 39 5.57 -0.93 -20.51
N GLN A 40 5.54 0.36 -20.15
CA GLN A 40 6.74 1.13 -19.80
C GLN A 40 7.37 0.84 -18.42
N HIS A 41 6.80 -0.06 -17.62
CA HIS A 41 7.33 -0.41 -16.28
C HIS A 41 7.61 -1.92 -16.16
N ALA A 42 8.59 -2.42 -16.93
CA ALA A 42 9.02 -3.83 -16.88
C ALA A 42 10.27 -3.98 -15.99
N LEU A 43 10.13 -4.56 -14.79
CA LEU A 43 11.24 -5.00 -13.93
C LEU A 43 10.89 -6.32 -13.20
N ALA A 44 11.91 -6.98 -12.63
CA ALA A 44 12.07 -8.42 -12.39
C ALA A 44 11.36 -9.10 -11.18
N ARG A 45 11.20 -10.44 -11.31
CA ARG A 45 10.17 -11.38 -10.80
C ARG A 45 10.01 -11.68 -9.27
N LEU A 46 8.85 -11.35 -8.66
CA LEU A 46 8.08 -12.17 -7.66
C LEU A 46 6.55 -12.00 -7.88
N ASN A 47 5.78 -13.05 -7.55
CA ASN A 47 4.32 -13.13 -7.64
C ASN A 47 3.59 -12.48 -6.43
N TYR A 48 3.03 -11.28 -6.58
CA TYR A 48 1.78 -10.90 -5.91
C TYR A 48 0.77 -10.50 -6.99
N ARG A 49 -0.44 -11.06 -6.91
CA ARG A 49 -1.28 -11.22 -8.11
C ARG A 49 -2.00 -9.94 -8.52
N ASN A 50 -2.43 -9.09 -7.57
CA ASN A 50 -3.19 -7.87 -7.85
C ASN A 50 -3.02 -6.81 -6.74
N ILE A 51 -2.94 -5.54 -7.15
CA ILE A 51 -3.31 -4.38 -6.33
C ILE A 51 -4.72 -3.98 -6.74
N GLU A 52 -5.59 -3.75 -5.77
CA GLU A 52 -6.95 -3.32 -6.03
C GLU A 52 -7.22 -2.00 -5.32
N ILE A 53 -7.71 -1.03 -6.08
CA ILE A 53 -8.25 0.20 -5.51
C ILE A 53 -9.74 0.00 -5.27
N ARG A 54 -10.14 0.11 -4.02
CA ARG A 54 -11.49 -0.22 -3.54
C ARG A 54 -12.10 0.98 -2.82
N ASP A 55 -13.38 0.83 -2.51
CA ASP A 55 -14.18 1.77 -1.72
C ASP A 55 -14.49 1.05 -0.38
N GLN A 56 -13.46 0.96 0.47
CA GLN A 56 -13.48 0.21 1.72
C GLN A 56 -13.96 1.11 2.86
N LYS A 57 -15.07 0.78 3.49
CA LYS A 57 -15.62 1.64 4.56
C LYS A 57 -14.86 1.59 5.88
N THR A 58 -14.04 0.56 6.12
CA THR A 58 -13.51 0.26 7.47
C THR A 58 -12.00 0.09 7.53
N LEU A 59 -11.32 0.08 6.38
CA LEU A 59 -9.89 -0.24 6.31
C LEU A 59 -9.21 0.61 5.23
N TRP A 60 -8.07 1.20 5.57
CA TRP A 60 -7.22 1.92 4.63
C TRP A 60 -6.48 1.00 3.65
N GLY A 61 -6.11 -0.19 4.12
CA GLY A 61 -5.38 -1.20 3.36
C GLY A 61 -5.69 -2.61 3.85
N SER A 62 -5.39 -3.62 3.02
CA SER A 62 -5.35 -5.02 3.46
C SER A 62 -4.52 -5.90 2.53
N CYS A 63 -3.88 -6.92 3.11
CA CYS A 63 -3.18 -7.97 2.38
C CYS A 63 -3.82 -9.34 2.63
N SER A 64 -4.28 -9.98 1.56
CA SER A 64 -4.80 -11.36 1.64
C SER A 64 -3.68 -12.40 1.74
N ARG A 65 -3.97 -13.57 2.31
CA ARG A 65 -3.08 -14.75 2.31
C ARG A 65 -2.59 -15.17 0.92
N ARG A 66 -3.35 -14.83 -0.13
CA ARG A 66 -2.98 -15.08 -1.53
C ARG A 66 -2.05 -14.01 -2.11
N LYS A 67 -1.49 -13.13 -1.28
CA LYS A 67 -0.62 -12.02 -1.66
C LYS A 67 -1.31 -11.11 -2.68
N SER A 68 -2.47 -10.59 -2.29
CA SER A 68 -3.19 -9.55 -3.03
C SER A 68 -3.39 -8.38 -2.08
N LEU A 69 -2.99 -7.20 -2.53
CA LEU A 69 -3.09 -5.96 -1.77
C LEU A 69 -4.35 -5.21 -2.19
N ARG A 70 -5.05 -4.63 -1.23
CA ARG A 70 -6.19 -3.74 -1.46
C ARG A 70 -5.95 -2.46 -0.70
N PHE A 71 -6.34 -1.34 -1.31
CA PHE A 71 -6.27 -0.03 -0.70
C PHE A 71 -7.59 0.68 -0.91
N ASP A 72 -8.04 1.41 0.11
CA ASP A 72 -9.09 2.40 -0.08
C ASP A 72 -8.57 3.55 -0.93
N TRP A 73 -9.38 4.06 -1.85
CA TRP A 73 -8.95 5.15 -2.72
C TRP A 73 -8.72 6.46 -1.96
N ARG A 74 -9.37 6.69 -0.80
CA ARG A 74 -9.27 7.91 0.00
C ARG A 74 -7.94 8.04 0.73
N ILE A 75 -7.09 6.99 0.76
CA ILE A 75 -5.76 7.14 1.36
C ILE A 75 -4.98 8.28 0.70
N ILE A 76 -5.23 8.60 -0.58
CA ILE A 76 -4.55 9.74 -1.25
C ILE A 76 -4.92 11.13 -0.70
N MET A 77 -5.89 11.20 0.21
CA MET A 77 -6.27 12.42 0.92
C MET A 77 -5.47 12.60 2.22
N LEU A 78 -4.77 11.56 2.67
CA LEU A 78 -3.95 11.59 3.88
C LEU A 78 -2.62 12.31 3.61
N PRO A 79 -1.95 12.81 4.66
CA PRO A 79 -0.57 13.30 4.53
C PRO A 79 0.33 12.23 3.91
N VAL A 80 1.34 12.68 3.17
CA VAL A 80 2.11 11.81 2.28
C VAL A 80 2.86 10.69 3.02
N GLU A 81 3.35 10.99 4.21
CA GLU A 81 4.05 10.07 5.10
C GLU A 81 3.12 8.96 5.59
N ILE A 82 1.84 9.28 5.77
CA ILE A 82 0.80 8.35 6.20
C ILE A 82 0.39 7.42 5.06
N ILE A 83 0.33 7.94 3.82
CA ILE A 83 0.16 7.12 2.62
C ILE A 83 1.28 6.09 2.53
N ASP A 84 2.53 6.54 2.72
CA ASP A 84 3.71 5.69 2.65
C ASP A 84 3.71 4.63 3.75
N TYR A 85 3.37 5.02 4.97
CA TYR A 85 3.19 4.09 6.08
C TYR A 85 2.17 2.99 5.76
N ILE A 86 0.98 3.35 5.26
CA ILE A 86 -0.06 2.36 4.91
C ILE A 86 0.44 1.41 3.81
N ILE A 87 1.12 1.93 2.78
CA ILE A 87 1.66 1.11 1.69
C ILE A 87 2.74 0.16 2.19
N VAL A 88 3.69 0.64 2.99
CA VAL A 88 4.76 -0.17 3.58
C VAL A 88 4.19 -1.23 4.52
N HIS A 89 3.17 -0.88 5.31
CA HIS A 89 2.48 -1.81 6.19
C HIS A 89 1.91 -2.99 5.41
N GLU A 90 1.17 -2.73 4.33
CA GLU A 90 0.60 -3.78 3.50
C GLU A 90 1.67 -4.58 2.73
N LEU A 91 2.78 -3.95 2.34
CA LEU A 91 3.92 -4.65 1.75
C LEU A 91 4.65 -5.55 2.73
N ALA A 92 4.78 -5.14 4.00
CA ALA A 92 5.36 -5.96 5.05
C ALA A 92 4.58 -7.27 5.26
N HIS A 93 3.25 -7.24 5.06
CA HIS A 93 2.42 -8.44 5.10
C HIS A 93 2.80 -9.50 4.05
N LEU A 94 3.42 -9.11 2.94
CA LEU A 94 3.91 -10.08 1.94
C LEU A 94 5.06 -10.96 2.45
N LYS A 95 5.76 -10.50 3.50
CA LYS A 95 6.83 -11.23 4.21
C LYS A 95 6.34 -11.85 5.52
N LYS A 96 5.53 -11.11 6.28
CA LYS A 96 5.09 -11.48 7.63
C LYS A 96 3.59 -11.18 7.80
N MET A 97 2.76 -12.22 7.81
CA MET A 97 1.29 -12.05 7.83
C MET A 97 0.74 -11.53 9.17
N ASN A 98 1.51 -11.61 10.26
CA ASN A 98 1.12 -11.12 11.58
C ASN A 98 1.99 -9.93 12.00
N HIS A 99 1.46 -9.04 12.84
CA HIS A 99 2.18 -7.87 13.39
C HIS A 99 3.21 -8.23 14.48
N SER A 100 3.97 -9.30 14.26
CA SER A 100 5.07 -9.75 15.12
C SER A 100 6.23 -8.76 15.12
N ALA A 101 7.19 -8.92 16.04
CA ALA A 101 8.42 -8.13 16.04
C ALA A 101 9.15 -8.17 14.68
N ALA A 102 9.14 -9.35 14.03
CA ALA A 102 9.71 -9.52 12.69
C ALA A 102 8.96 -8.72 11.61
N PHE A 103 7.65 -8.49 11.74
CA PHE A 103 6.90 -7.62 10.84
C PHE A 103 7.32 -6.17 11.02
N TRP A 104 7.36 -5.68 12.25
CA TRP A 104 7.74 -4.30 12.53
C TRP A 104 9.19 -4.01 12.13
N ALA A 105 10.09 -4.98 12.28
CA ALA A 105 11.45 -4.88 11.78
C ALA A 105 11.52 -4.74 10.25
N GLU A 106 10.58 -5.30 9.49
CA GLU A 106 10.52 -5.08 8.03
C GLU A 106 10.02 -3.69 7.67
N VAL A 107 9.06 -3.15 8.43
CA VAL A 107 8.55 -1.78 8.27
C VAL A 107 9.66 -0.76 8.60
N GLU A 108 10.30 -0.91 9.75
CA GLU A 108 11.31 0.01 10.29
C GLU A 108 12.56 0.13 9.39
N LYS A 109 12.92 -0.94 8.66
CA LYS A 109 14.02 -0.91 7.67
C LYS A 109 13.85 0.15 6.58
N VAL A 110 12.61 0.53 6.26
CA VAL A 110 12.30 1.47 5.16
C VAL A 110 11.59 2.73 5.61
N LEU A 111 10.95 2.71 6.79
CA LEU A 111 10.32 3.86 7.45
C LEU A 111 10.66 3.82 8.95
N PRO A 112 11.83 4.31 9.37
CA PRO A 112 12.20 4.39 10.79
C PRO A 112 11.16 5.13 11.65
N GLU A 113 10.50 6.13 11.08
CA GLU A 113 9.47 6.98 11.67
C GLU A 113 8.06 6.32 11.73
N TYR A 114 7.94 5.03 11.42
CA TYR A 114 6.63 4.36 11.32
C TYR A 114 5.77 4.47 12.58
N ARG A 115 6.39 4.61 13.75
CA ARG A 115 5.69 4.74 15.04
C ARG A 115 4.89 6.04 15.11
N GLU A 116 5.47 7.13 14.63
CA GLU A 116 4.80 8.43 14.55
C GLU A 116 3.65 8.38 13.55
N CYS A 117 3.88 7.80 12.38
CA CYS A 117 2.84 7.61 11.37
C CYS A 117 1.68 6.75 11.89
N ARG A 118 1.98 5.66 12.62
CA ARG A 118 0.98 4.80 13.24
C ARG A 118 0.16 5.55 14.30
N ASN A 119 0.84 6.31 15.16
CA ASN A 119 0.17 7.09 16.21
C ASN A 119 -0.72 8.18 15.59
N TRP A 120 -0.22 8.86 14.55
CA TRP A 120 -1.00 9.82 13.79
C TRP A 120 -2.24 9.17 13.18
N LEU A 121 -2.09 8.02 12.51
CA LEU A 121 -3.22 7.33 11.86
C LEU A 121 -4.26 6.87 12.88
N ASN A 122 -3.85 6.40 14.06
CA ASN A 122 -4.78 6.04 15.14
C ASN A 122 -5.56 7.23 15.68
N LYS A 123 -4.93 8.42 15.72
CA LYS A 123 -5.54 9.63 16.26
C LYS A 123 -6.44 10.36 15.25
N HIS A 124 -5.97 10.45 14.01
CA HIS A 124 -6.57 11.29 12.98
C HIS A 124 -7.26 10.51 11.87
N GLY A 125 -7.06 9.19 11.76
CA GLY A 125 -7.63 8.38 10.68
C GLY A 125 -9.14 8.51 10.57
N GLY A 126 -9.87 8.49 11.70
CA GLY A 126 -11.33 8.64 11.73
C GLY A 126 -11.84 9.97 11.15
N GLU A 127 -11.03 11.02 11.16
CA GLU A 127 -11.40 12.34 10.59
C GLU A 127 -11.58 12.27 9.06
N TYR A 128 -10.96 11.29 8.40
CA TYR A 128 -11.02 11.08 6.96
C TYR A 128 -12.10 10.05 6.54
N GLU A 129 -12.83 9.45 7.48
CA GLU A 129 -13.93 8.51 7.21
C GLU A 129 -15.21 9.20 6.71
N ILE A 130 -15.27 10.54 6.78
CA ILE A 130 -16.46 11.38 6.51
C ILE A 130 -16.65 11.68 5.00
N PHE A 131 -15.75 11.21 4.12
CA PHE A 131 -15.88 11.30 2.66
C PHE A 131 -16.25 9.97 2.00
#